data_AF-A0A9W8MLL5-F1
#
_entry.id   AF-A0A9W8MLL5-F1
#
_cell.length_a   1.000
_cell.length_b   1.000
_cell.length_c   1.000
_cell.angle_alpha   90.00
_cell.angle_beta   90.00
_cell.angle_gamma   90.00
#
_symmetry.space_group_name_H-M   'P 1'
#
loop_
_entity.id
_entity.type
_entity.pdbx_description
1 polymer ?
#
loop_
_entity_poly.entity_id
_entity_poly.type
_entity_poly.pdbx_seq_one_letter_code
_entity_poly.pdbx_strand_id
1 'polypeptide(L)'
;MTVLTTLKAKSIEEQMMILFCSMCSLQGEHEQWSMSERLKATIEQYSRAMILAPDISAYRGTLDIQVLGAMRALGVKGLPQTHDSDNLKLLLKEISHVLTAFRSTVKGLISQSRSNSSGTRNLASLVNALIRNTQVPPTLQLYRRVAFLVIVHLPSMFWPHANKAFQRWLMDTYPQSTTSEWWIKVDEKLAKTYQGLDPEQIDRLFTQVYKDDVAKFGDPSEIESQIVEPAALPGWIQVINQYATSVVSQKSRSNKRKLAPE
;
A
#
# COMPACT_ATOMS: atom_id res chain seq x y z
N MET A 1 -1.40 -3.39 60.02
CA MET A 1 -2.50 -4.05 60.76
C MET A 1 -3.31 -4.83 59.76
N THR A 2 -2.99 -6.11 59.65
CA THR A 2 -3.53 -7.06 58.68
C THR A 2 -4.72 -7.74 59.34
N VAL A 3 -5.93 -7.45 58.86
CA VAL A 3 -7.15 -8.15 59.30
C VAL A 3 -7.16 -9.50 58.58
N LEU A 4 -6.54 -10.51 59.19
CA LEU A 4 -6.75 -11.92 58.87
C LEU A 4 -8.04 -12.36 59.56
N THR A 5 -9.17 -12.12 58.91
CA THR A 5 -10.46 -12.70 59.27
C THR A 5 -10.40 -14.21 59.06
N THR A 6 -10.41 -14.95 60.17
CA THR A 6 -10.61 -16.41 60.23
C THR A 6 -11.93 -16.81 59.56
N LEU A 7 -11.85 -17.25 58.31
CA LEU A 7 -12.93 -17.96 57.61
C LEU A 7 -13.00 -19.40 58.15
N LYS A 8 -13.95 -19.67 59.04
CA LYS A 8 -14.40 -21.05 59.32
C LYS A 8 -15.14 -21.54 58.08
N ALA A 9 -14.51 -22.41 57.31
CA ALA A 9 -15.10 -22.96 56.09
C ALA A 9 -16.28 -23.89 56.40
N LYS A 10 -17.41 -23.66 55.73
CA LYS A 10 -18.49 -24.64 55.57
C LYS A 10 -18.24 -25.38 54.26
N SER A 11 -18.12 -26.71 54.30
CA SER A 11 -18.00 -27.60 53.11
C SER A 11 -16.78 -27.37 52.19
N ILE A 12 -16.24 -28.47 51.66
CA ILE A 12 -15.19 -28.46 50.63
C ILE A 12 -15.70 -27.77 49.34
N GLU A 13 -17.01 -27.84 49.10
CA GLU A 13 -17.66 -27.24 47.92
C GLU A 13 -17.61 -25.71 47.93
N GLU A 14 -17.81 -25.07 49.09
CA GLU A 14 -17.72 -23.60 49.17
C GLU A 14 -16.28 -23.13 48.97
N GLN A 15 -15.29 -23.90 49.46
CA GLN A 15 -13.88 -23.59 49.21
C GLN A 15 -13.53 -23.72 47.72
N MET A 16 -14.02 -24.77 47.04
CA MET A 16 -13.85 -24.92 45.59
C MET A 16 -14.53 -23.80 44.80
N MET A 17 -15.72 -23.37 45.21
CA MET A 17 -16.42 -22.25 44.59
C MET A 17 -15.69 -20.92 44.79
N ILE A 18 -15.13 -20.67 45.98
CA ILE A 18 -14.34 -19.45 46.24
C ILE A 18 -13.04 -19.47 45.42
N LEU A 19 -12.39 -20.62 45.27
CA LEU A 19 -11.21 -20.78 44.42
C LEU A 19 -11.55 -20.62 42.94
N PHE A 20 -12.65 -21.19 42.47
CA PHE A 20 -13.09 -21.05 41.08
C PHE A 20 -13.52 -19.61 40.77
N CYS A 21 -14.29 -18.96 41.65
CA CYS A 21 -14.61 -17.54 41.53
C CYS A 21 -13.36 -16.66 41.60
N SER A 22 -12.39 -16.95 42.50
CA SER A 22 -11.12 -16.22 42.53
C SER A 22 -10.30 -16.47 41.27
N MET A 23 -10.28 -17.67 40.71
CA MET A 23 -9.62 -17.96 39.44
C MET A 23 -10.29 -17.25 38.26
N CYS A 24 -11.62 -17.18 38.23
CA CYS A 24 -12.39 -16.43 37.24
C CYS A 24 -12.27 -14.90 37.43
N SER A 25 -12.06 -14.41 38.65
CA SER A 25 -11.78 -12.99 38.93
C SER A 25 -10.30 -12.62 38.75
N LEU A 26 -9.39 -13.60 38.83
CA LEU A 26 -7.96 -13.48 38.52
C LEU A 26 -7.65 -13.74 37.04
N GLN A 27 -8.63 -14.17 36.25
CA GLN A 27 -8.74 -13.75 34.85
C GLN A 27 -9.04 -12.25 34.87
N GLY A 28 -8.04 -11.47 35.29
CA GLY A 28 -8.10 -10.02 35.32
C GLY A 28 -8.62 -9.55 33.97
N GLU A 29 -9.39 -8.46 34.00
CA GLU A 29 -9.84 -7.75 32.81
C GLU A 29 -8.71 -7.80 31.79
N HIS A 30 -8.84 -8.70 30.81
CA HIS A 30 -7.82 -8.86 29.79
C HIS A 30 -7.88 -7.53 29.06
N GLU A 31 -6.94 -6.63 29.38
CA GLU A 31 -6.86 -5.32 28.76
C GLU A 31 -6.91 -5.57 27.26
N GLN A 32 -8.07 -5.27 26.68
CA GLN A 32 -8.32 -5.55 25.30
C GLN A 32 -7.30 -4.74 24.54
N TRP A 33 -6.40 -5.43 23.85
CA TRP A 33 -5.32 -4.78 23.13
C TRP A 33 -5.90 -3.66 22.27
N SER A 34 -5.39 -2.45 22.49
CA SER A 34 -5.80 -1.27 21.77
C SER A 34 -4.60 -0.68 21.03
N MET A 35 -4.86 -0.24 19.80
CA MET A 35 -3.81 0.30 18.96
C MET A 35 -3.45 1.71 19.41
N SER A 36 -2.25 1.88 19.95
CA SER A 36 -1.75 3.20 20.35
C SER A 36 -1.70 4.18 19.16
N GLU A 37 -1.89 5.48 19.42
CA GLU A 37 -1.81 6.53 18.38
C GLU A 37 -0.44 6.55 17.69
N ARG A 38 0.63 6.26 18.43
CA ARG A 38 1.97 6.12 17.87
C ARG A 38 2.07 4.97 16.86
N LEU A 39 1.42 3.84 17.14
CA LEU A 39 1.38 2.70 16.23
C LEU A 39 0.57 3.03 14.98
N LYS A 40 -0.57 3.72 15.10
CA LYS A 40 -1.35 4.22 13.96
C LYS A 40 -0.53 5.13 13.04
N ALA A 41 0.19 6.11 13.61
CA ALA A 41 1.07 6.98 12.82
C ALA A 41 2.19 6.19 12.11
N THR A 42 2.73 5.15 12.76
CA THR A 42 3.75 4.28 12.15
C THR A 42 3.16 3.45 11.00
N ILE A 43 1.96 2.88 11.19
CA ILE A 43 1.21 2.19 10.13
C ILE A 43 0.98 3.12 8.94
N GLU A 44 0.58 4.36 9.20
CA GLU A 44 0.35 5.37 8.18
C GLU A 44 1.62 5.63 7.35
N GLN A 45 2.73 5.91 8.03
CA GLN A 45 4.02 6.14 7.39
C GLN A 45 4.45 4.96 6.52
N TYR A 46 4.40 3.73 7.06
CA TYR A 46 4.93 2.54 6.39
C TYR A 46 4.03 2.10 5.24
N SER A 47 2.71 2.23 5.39
CA SER A 47 1.74 1.93 4.32
C SER A 47 1.89 2.91 3.15
N ARG A 48 2.11 4.20 3.42
CA ARG A 48 2.38 5.20 2.38
C ARG A 48 3.69 4.92 1.66
N ALA A 49 4.75 4.63 2.41
CA ALA A 49 6.04 4.26 1.84
C ALA A 49 5.94 2.99 0.97
N MET A 50 5.16 1.99 1.39
CA MET A 50 4.92 0.77 0.60
C MET A 50 4.26 1.08 -0.76
N ILE A 51 3.25 1.95 -0.79
CA ILE A 51 2.59 2.37 -2.05
C ILE A 51 3.55 3.16 -2.95
N LEU A 52 4.46 3.93 -2.37
CA LEU A 52 5.46 4.71 -3.10
C LEU A 52 6.72 3.90 -3.45
N ALA A 53 6.83 2.65 -3.04
CA ALA A 53 7.99 1.82 -3.34
C ALA A 53 8.12 1.64 -4.88
N PRO A 54 9.29 1.93 -5.47
CA PRO A 54 9.46 1.89 -6.91
C PRO A 54 9.29 0.49 -7.50
N ASP A 55 9.74 -0.53 -6.76
CA ASP A 55 9.79 -1.92 -7.17
C ASP A 55 8.57 -2.73 -6.70
N ILE A 56 7.49 -2.05 -6.29
CA ILE A 56 6.25 -2.72 -5.90
C ILE A 56 5.70 -3.57 -7.07
N SER A 57 5.46 -4.85 -6.82
CA SER A 57 5.00 -5.79 -7.84
C SER A 57 3.50 -5.64 -8.14
N ALA A 58 2.69 -5.25 -7.15
CA ALA A 58 1.25 -4.97 -7.28
C ALA A 58 0.75 -4.01 -6.19
N TYR A 59 -0.24 -3.18 -6.51
CA TYR A 59 -0.90 -2.24 -5.60
C TYR A 59 -2.13 -2.83 -4.89
N ARG A 60 -2.43 -4.11 -5.14
CA ARG A 60 -3.50 -4.89 -4.51
C ARG A 60 -2.99 -6.28 -4.13
N GLY A 61 -3.73 -6.96 -3.28
CA GLY A 61 -3.41 -8.32 -2.82
C GLY A 61 -2.79 -8.29 -1.43
N THR A 62 -1.67 -8.96 -1.24
CA THR A 62 -1.06 -9.20 0.10
C THR A 62 -0.31 -7.99 0.67
N LEU A 63 -0.73 -6.78 0.31
CA LEU A 63 0.03 -5.56 0.57
C LEU A 63 0.09 -5.22 2.07
N ASP A 64 -1.02 -5.45 2.76
CA ASP A 64 -1.15 -5.34 4.21
C ASP A 64 -0.23 -6.31 4.97
N ILE A 65 -0.13 -7.55 4.49
CA ILE A 65 0.78 -8.58 5.03
C ILE A 65 2.24 -8.13 4.85
N GLN A 66 2.60 -7.59 3.69
CA GLN A 66 3.97 -7.12 3.43
C GLN A 66 4.33 -5.90 4.30
N VAL A 67 3.39 -4.98 4.53
CA VAL A 67 3.60 -3.86 5.47
C VAL A 67 3.84 -4.38 6.89
N LEU A 68 3.01 -5.31 7.37
CA LEU A 68 3.20 -5.94 8.68
C LEU A 68 4.56 -6.67 8.77
N GLY A 69 4.95 -7.37 7.70
CA GLY A 69 6.26 -8.01 7.59
C GLY A 69 7.41 -7.02 7.75
N ALA A 70 7.38 -5.91 7.01
CA ALA A 70 8.38 -4.86 7.11
C ALA A 70 8.42 -4.22 8.51
N MET A 71 7.26 -3.93 9.11
CA MET A 71 7.19 -3.38 10.48
C MET A 71 7.81 -4.32 11.52
N ARG A 72 7.60 -5.64 11.38
CA ARG A 72 8.24 -6.64 12.24
C ARG A 72 9.75 -6.70 12.03
N ALA A 73 10.21 -6.71 10.78
CA ALA A 73 11.64 -6.71 10.45
C ALA A 73 12.35 -5.47 11.00
N LEU A 74 11.66 -4.33 11.06
CA LEU A 74 12.17 -3.07 11.61
C LEU A 74 12.00 -2.94 13.13
N GLY A 75 11.49 -3.97 13.81
CA GLY A 75 11.36 -3.99 15.27
C GLY A 75 10.37 -2.96 15.82
N VAL A 76 9.30 -2.63 15.08
CA VAL A 76 8.28 -1.68 15.53
C VAL A 76 7.63 -2.20 16.83
N LYS A 77 7.66 -1.38 17.88
CA LYS A 77 7.09 -1.71 19.20
C LYS A 77 5.55 -1.67 19.18
N GLY A 78 4.93 -2.47 20.05
CA GLY A 78 3.47 -2.50 20.23
C GLY A 78 2.70 -3.34 19.21
N LEU A 79 3.42 -4.07 18.34
CA LEU A 79 2.80 -5.05 17.44
C LEU A 79 2.30 -6.27 18.25
N PRO A 80 1.11 -6.81 17.91
CA PRO A 80 0.62 -8.04 18.50
C PRO A 80 1.49 -9.23 18.10
N GLN A 81 1.53 -10.23 18.99
CA GLN A 81 2.31 -11.45 18.78
C GLN A 81 1.75 -12.27 17.62
N THR A 82 2.57 -13.13 17.02
CA THR A 82 2.18 -13.91 15.83
C THR A 82 1.03 -14.89 16.07
N HIS A 83 0.84 -15.34 17.31
CA HIS A 83 -0.24 -16.25 17.68
C HIS A 83 -1.55 -15.54 18.07
N ASP A 84 -1.54 -14.22 18.22
CA ASP A 84 -2.69 -13.43 18.62
C ASP A 84 -3.55 -13.07 17.40
N SER A 85 -4.35 -14.03 16.94
CA SER A 85 -5.04 -13.93 15.65
C SER A 85 -6.03 -12.77 15.58
N ASP A 86 -6.65 -12.39 16.70
CA ASP A 86 -7.72 -11.39 16.69
C ASP A 86 -7.14 -9.97 16.67
N ASN A 87 -6.09 -9.71 17.44
CA ASN A 87 -5.40 -8.42 17.39
C ASN A 87 -4.64 -8.25 16.06
N LEU A 88 -4.14 -9.35 15.47
CA LEU A 88 -3.58 -9.32 14.12
C LEU A 88 -4.61 -8.96 13.05
N LYS A 89 -5.83 -9.49 13.12
CA LYS A 89 -6.91 -9.10 12.20
C LYS A 89 -7.24 -7.62 12.34
N LEU A 90 -7.31 -7.10 13.56
CA LEU A 90 -7.57 -5.69 13.81
C LEU A 90 -6.46 -4.81 13.21
N LEU A 91 -5.20 -5.19 13.40
CA LEU A 91 -4.04 -4.51 12.83
C LEU A 91 -4.04 -4.52 11.30
N LEU A 92 -4.24 -5.69 10.68
CA LEU A 92 -4.28 -5.81 9.21
C LEU A 92 -5.44 -5.01 8.61
N LYS A 93 -6.58 -4.93 9.31
CA LYS A 93 -7.71 -4.09 8.91
C LYS A 93 -7.32 -2.60 8.89
N GLU A 94 -6.59 -2.11 9.89
CA GLU A 94 -6.11 -0.72 9.92
C GLU A 94 -5.10 -0.45 8.79
N ILE A 95 -4.12 -1.34 8.60
CA ILE A 95 -3.16 -1.23 7.49
C ILE A 95 -3.91 -1.18 6.15
N SER A 96 -4.86 -2.09 5.94
CA SER A 96 -5.70 -2.13 4.72
C SER A 96 -6.52 -0.86 4.50
N HIS A 97 -7.04 -0.27 5.59
CA HIS A 97 -7.75 1.00 5.56
C HIS A 97 -6.84 2.13 5.06
N VAL A 98 -5.66 2.29 5.66
CA VAL A 98 -4.66 3.29 5.22
C VAL A 98 -4.23 3.08 3.77
N LEU A 99 -3.92 1.84 3.38
CA LEU A 99 -3.53 1.52 1.99
C LEU A 99 -4.63 1.88 0.99
N THR A 100 -5.90 1.68 1.34
CA THR A 100 -7.03 2.02 0.48
C THR A 100 -7.24 3.53 0.39
N ALA A 101 -7.16 4.23 1.53
CA ALA A 101 -7.25 5.68 1.56
C ALA A 101 -6.14 6.33 0.72
N PHE A 102 -4.89 5.93 0.95
CA PHE A 102 -3.75 6.52 0.25
C PHE A 102 -3.75 6.20 -1.24
N ARG A 103 -4.11 4.99 -1.66
CA ARG A 103 -4.34 4.68 -3.08
C ARG A 103 -5.39 5.58 -3.73
N SER A 104 -6.45 5.92 -3.00
CA SER A 104 -7.45 6.88 -3.48
C SER A 104 -6.84 8.28 -3.63
N THR A 105 -6.00 8.72 -2.70
CA THR A 105 -5.23 9.96 -2.80
C THR A 105 -4.29 9.97 -4.01
N VAL A 106 -3.48 8.93 -4.21
CA VAL A 106 -2.56 8.81 -5.36
C VAL A 106 -3.33 8.95 -6.67
N LYS A 107 -4.44 8.21 -6.78
CA LYS A 107 -5.30 8.30 -7.95
C LYS A 107 -5.86 9.71 -8.16
N GLY A 108 -6.38 10.33 -7.10
CA GLY A 108 -6.94 11.68 -7.15
C GLY A 108 -5.92 12.71 -7.63
N LEU A 109 -4.70 12.66 -7.11
CA LEU A 109 -3.60 13.53 -7.54
C LEU A 109 -3.22 13.31 -9.00
N ILE A 110 -3.13 12.06 -9.45
CA ILE A 110 -2.88 11.74 -10.86
C ILE A 110 -4.03 12.28 -11.73
N SER A 111 -5.28 12.09 -11.34
CA SER A 111 -6.42 12.63 -12.08
C SER A 111 -6.39 14.16 -12.15
N GLN A 112 -6.04 14.85 -11.05
CA GLN A 112 -5.93 16.30 -11.00
C GLN A 112 -4.77 16.86 -11.83
N SER A 113 -3.61 16.17 -11.84
CA SER A 113 -2.42 16.57 -12.63
C SER A 113 -2.72 16.75 -14.12
N ARG A 114 -3.78 16.12 -14.62
CA ARG A 114 -4.16 16.15 -16.03
C ARG A 114 -4.84 17.44 -16.46
N SER A 115 -5.34 18.26 -15.53
CA SER A 115 -5.92 19.56 -15.91
C SER A 115 -4.83 20.47 -16.48
N ASN A 116 -5.14 21.18 -17.56
CA ASN A 116 -4.17 22.08 -18.20
C ASN A 116 -3.66 23.18 -17.26
N SER A 117 -4.47 23.55 -16.27
CA SER A 117 -4.19 24.54 -15.23
C SER A 117 -3.64 23.95 -13.93
N SER A 118 -3.41 22.63 -13.85
CA SER A 118 -2.97 22.01 -12.61
C SER A 118 -1.51 22.36 -12.29
N GLY A 119 -1.26 22.84 -11.07
CA GLY A 119 0.09 23.00 -10.55
C GLY A 119 0.85 21.68 -10.38
N THR A 120 0.15 20.52 -10.41
CA THR A 120 0.76 19.18 -10.39
C THR A 120 0.92 18.55 -11.76
N ARG A 121 0.78 19.34 -12.85
CA ARG A 121 0.89 18.82 -14.22
C ARG A 121 2.29 18.31 -14.56
N ASN A 122 3.32 18.98 -14.05
CA ASN A 122 4.69 18.49 -14.14
C ASN A 122 4.90 17.33 -13.15
N LEU A 123 5.66 16.32 -13.57
CA LEU A 123 5.91 15.12 -12.78
C LEU A 123 6.58 15.39 -11.43
N ALA A 124 7.51 16.35 -11.31
CA ALA A 124 8.07 16.75 -10.02
C ALA A 124 7.04 17.36 -9.09
N SER A 125 6.18 18.24 -9.59
CA SER A 125 5.10 18.77 -8.76
C SER A 125 4.14 17.67 -8.29
N LEU A 126 3.86 16.67 -9.14
CA LEU A 126 3.05 15.50 -8.78
C LEU A 126 3.75 14.62 -7.72
N VAL A 127 5.03 14.27 -7.93
CA VAL A 127 5.82 13.50 -6.97
C VAL A 127 5.93 14.23 -5.63
N ASN A 128 6.23 15.53 -5.66
CA ASN A 128 6.29 16.37 -4.46
C ASN A 128 4.93 16.42 -3.74
N ALA A 129 3.81 16.46 -4.47
CA ALA A 129 2.49 16.37 -3.87
C ALA A 129 2.21 15.01 -3.21
N LEU A 130 2.68 13.91 -3.82
CA LEU A 130 2.55 12.55 -3.30
C LEU A 130 3.38 12.34 -2.02
N ILE A 131 4.61 12.86 -1.98
CA ILE A 131 5.53 12.66 -0.86
C ILE A 131 5.40 13.70 0.25
N ARG A 132 4.68 14.82 0.04
CA ARG A 132 4.59 15.97 0.96
C ARG A 132 4.38 15.59 2.43
N ASN A 133 3.51 14.62 2.69
CA ASN A 133 3.15 14.17 4.04
C ASN A 133 3.74 12.78 4.34
N THR A 134 4.92 12.52 3.80
CA THR A 134 5.65 11.26 3.95
C THR A 134 7.12 11.55 4.23
N GLN A 135 7.83 10.56 4.73
CA GLN A 135 9.29 10.61 4.88
C GLN A 135 10.01 9.94 3.69
N VAL A 136 9.31 9.74 2.57
CA VAL A 136 9.88 9.10 1.37
C VAL A 136 10.62 10.16 0.56
N PRO A 137 11.95 10.03 0.36
CA PRO A 137 12.70 10.98 -0.46
C PRO A 137 12.37 10.79 -1.94
N PRO A 138 12.46 11.86 -2.74
CA PRO A 138 12.27 11.78 -4.19
C PRO A 138 13.46 11.05 -4.83
N THR A 139 13.23 9.88 -5.42
CA THR A 139 14.25 9.13 -6.19
C THR A 139 13.87 9.03 -7.65
N LEU A 140 14.84 8.90 -8.56
CA LEU A 140 14.56 8.74 -9.99
C LEU A 140 13.63 7.54 -10.27
N GLN A 141 13.76 6.46 -9.49
CA GLN A 141 12.90 5.29 -9.60
C GLN A 141 11.45 5.61 -9.22
N LEU A 142 11.23 6.43 -8.18
CA LEU A 142 9.90 6.92 -7.83
C LEU A 142 9.30 7.76 -8.96
N TYR A 143 10.07 8.67 -9.57
CA TYR A 143 9.63 9.45 -10.72
C TYR A 143 9.19 8.55 -11.89
N ARG A 144 10.03 7.59 -12.28
CA ARG A 144 9.72 6.61 -13.33
C ARG A 144 8.44 5.85 -13.01
N ARG A 145 8.26 5.45 -11.75
CA ARG A 145 7.07 4.73 -11.30
C ARG A 145 5.81 5.57 -11.38
N VAL A 146 5.86 6.83 -10.94
CA VAL A 146 4.72 7.75 -11.03
C VAL A 146 4.38 8.06 -12.49
N ALA A 147 5.38 8.26 -13.36
CA ALA A 147 5.16 8.44 -14.80
C ALA A 147 4.42 7.24 -15.41
N PHE A 148 4.80 6.00 -15.04
CA PHE A 148 4.07 4.80 -15.44
C PHE A 148 2.61 4.82 -14.97
N LEU A 149 2.34 5.19 -13.72
CA LEU A 149 0.97 5.30 -13.20
C LEU A 149 0.14 6.33 -13.96
N VAL A 150 0.74 7.49 -14.29
CA VAL A 150 0.10 8.54 -15.10
C VAL A 150 -0.28 7.98 -16.47
N ILE A 151 0.62 7.26 -17.15
CA ILE A 151 0.34 6.66 -18.46
C ILE A 151 -0.79 5.63 -18.40
N VAL A 152 -0.81 4.76 -17.40
CA VAL A 152 -1.90 3.77 -17.24
C VAL A 152 -3.25 4.46 -16.99
N HIS A 153 -3.24 5.69 -16.48
CA HIS A 153 -4.44 6.49 -16.26
C HIS A 153 -4.92 7.28 -17.49
N LEU A 154 -4.11 7.40 -18.55
CA LEU A 154 -4.50 8.13 -19.76
C LEU A 154 -5.53 7.34 -20.59
N PRO A 155 -6.63 7.98 -21.03
CA PRO A 155 -7.50 7.43 -22.05
C PRO A 155 -6.70 7.18 -23.32
N SER A 156 -6.95 6.06 -23.99
CA SER A 156 -6.29 5.61 -25.23
C SER A 156 -6.09 6.71 -26.29
N MET A 157 -7.01 7.68 -26.32
CA MET A 157 -7.07 8.76 -27.30
C MET A 157 -5.92 9.77 -27.22
N PHE A 158 -5.23 9.92 -26.08
CA PHE A 158 -4.26 11.01 -25.85
C PHE A 158 -2.80 10.70 -26.21
N TRP A 159 -2.52 9.57 -26.86
CA TRP A 159 -1.15 9.20 -27.26
C TRP A 159 -1.06 8.73 -28.72
N PRO A 160 -1.03 9.65 -29.71
CA PRO A 160 -1.08 9.31 -31.14
C PRO A 160 0.11 8.49 -31.65
N HIS A 161 1.22 8.42 -30.90
CA HIS A 161 2.43 7.66 -31.28
C HIS A 161 2.57 6.31 -30.56
N ALA A 162 1.60 5.90 -29.76
CA ALA A 162 1.62 4.61 -29.08
C ALA A 162 1.23 3.58 -30.12
N ASN A 163 1.90 2.42 -30.11
CA ASN A 163 1.62 1.32 -31.03
C ASN A 163 0.11 1.15 -31.20
N LYS A 164 -0.39 1.16 -32.45
CA LYS A 164 -1.81 1.08 -32.80
C LYS A 164 -2.50 -0.15 -32.16
N ALA A 165 -1.73 -1.20 -31.87
CA ALA A 165 -2.17 -2.37 -31.10
C ALA A 165 -2.46 -2.05 -29.62
N PHE A 166 -1.66 -1.19 -28.99
CA PHE A 166 -1.87 -0.73 -27.61
C PHE A 166 -3.13 0.13 -27.48
N GLN A 167 -3.35 1.03 -28.44
CA GLN A 167 -4.56 1.85 -28.45
C GLN A 167 -5.84 1.03 -28.65
N ARG A 168 -5.82 0.07 -29.59
CA ARG A 168 -6.95 -0.86 -29.82
C ARG A 168 -7.24 -1.70 -28.58
N TRP A 169 -6.21 -2.27 -27.96
CA TRP A 169 -6.38 -2.99 -26.69
C TRP A 169 -7.02 -2.12 -25.60
N LEU A 170 -6.57 -0.87 -25.44
CA LEU A 170 -7.13 0.04 -24.43
C LEU A 170 -8.61 0.41 -24.69
N MET A 171 -8.98 0.60 -25.97
CA MET A 171 -10.36 0.95 -26.36
C MET A 171 -11.31 -0.25 -26.28
N ASP A 172 -10.89 -1.42 -26.77
CA ASP A 172 -11.70 -2.64 -26.77
C ASP A 172 -11.90 -3.18 -25.35
N THR A 173 -10.89 -3.02 -24.50
CA THR A 173 -10.95 -3.61 -23.17
C THR A 173 -11.71 -2.70 -22.20
N TYR A 174 -11.77 -1.36 -22.38
CA TYR A 174 -12.25 -0.47 -21.31
C TYR A 174 -12.91 0.87 -21.69
N PRO A 175 -14.13 0.88 -22.23
CA PRO A 175 -14.82 2.12 -22.63
C PRO A 175 -15.25 3.03 -21.47
N GLN A 176 -15.41 2.54 -20.22
CA GLN A 176 -15.97 3.30 -19.08
C GLN A 176 -15.52 2.77 -17.70
N SER A 177 -14.22 2.58 -17.44
CA SER A 177 -13.83 1.93 -16.17
C SER A 177 -14.09 2.79 -14.95
N THR A 178 -14.82 2.22 -13.99
CA THR A 178 -15.14 2.83 -12.69
C THR A 178 -13.90 3.13 -11.85
N THR A 179 -14.08 3.84 -10.74
CA THR A 179 -12.95 4.30 -9.92
C THR A 179 -12.12 3.16 -9.32
N SER A 180 -12.74 2.01 -9.02
CA SER A 180 -12.09 0.84 -8.41
C SER A 180 -11.30 -0.01 -9.41
N GLU A 181 -11.68 0.00 -10.69
CA GLU A 181 -11.05 -0.82 -11.74
C GLU A 181 -9.64 -0.34 -12.12
N TRP A 182 -9.33 0.93 -11.89
CA TRP A 182 -8.03 1.50 -12.30
C TRP A 182 -6.85 0.75 -11.68
N TRP A 183 -6.89 0.47 -10.38
CA TRP A 183 -5.81 -0.30 -9.72
C TRP A 183 -5.72 -1.74 -10.21
N ILE A 184 -6.84 -2.35 -10.61
CA ILE A 184 -6.85 -3.68 -11.23
C ILE A 184 -6.04 -3.66 -12.53
N LYS A 185 -6.25 -2.64 -13.35
CA LYS A 185 -5.53 -2.47 -14.61
C LYS A 185 -4.05 -2.17 -14.42
N VAL A 186 -3.72 -1.35 -13.43
CA VAL A 186 -2.33 -1.08 -13.04
C VAL A 186 -1.64 -2.40 -12.72
N ASP A 187 -2.25 -3.23 -11.87
CA ASP A 187 -1.68 -4.53 -11.49
C ASP A 187 -1.60 -5.51 -12.67
N GLU A 188 -2.63 -5.58 -13.51
CA GLU A 188 -2.63 -6.42 -14.72
C GLU A 188 -1.52 -5.98 -15.70
N LYS A 189 -1.32 -4.68 -15.88
CA LYS A 189 -0.28 -4.14 -16.75
C LYS A 189 1.11 -4.44 -16.18
N LEU A 190 1.31 -4.26 -14.88
CA LEU A 190 2.56 -4.61 -14.20
C LEU A 190 2.85 -6.09 -14.33
N ALA A 191 1.88 -6.95 -14.02
CA ALA A 191 2.04 -8.40 -14.14
C ALA A 191 2.44 -8.82 -15.56
N LYS A 192 1.76 -8.29 -16.60
CA LYS A 192 2.13 -8.55 -17.99
C LYS A 192 3.52 -8.05 -18.36
N THR A 193 3.91 -6.89 -17.81
CA THR A 193 5.24 -6.30 -18.04
C THR A 193 6.32 -7.20 -17.44
N TYR A 194 6.16 -7.64 -16.20
CA TYR A 194 7.11 -8.54 -15.52
C TYR A 194 7.14 -9.97 -16.08
N GLN A 195 6.03 -10.46 -16.66
CA GLN A 195 5.99 -11.78 -17.29
C GLN A 195 6.61 -11.81 -18.69
N GLY A 196 6.58 -10.67 -19.40
CA GLY A 196 6.95 -10.60 -20.81
C GLY A 196 8.32 -10.00 -21.10
N LEU A 197 8.97 -9.37 -20.11
CA LEU A 197 10.21 -8.63 -20.28
C LEU A 197 11.25 -9.01 -19.23
N ASP A 198 12.53 -8.96 -19.61
CA ASP A 198 13.64 -9.08 -18.67
C ASP A 198 13.83 -7.77 -17.85
N PRO A 199 14.57 -7.79 -16.72
CA PRO A 199 14.77 -6.62 -15.89
C PRO A 199 15.34 -5.39 -16.61
N GLU A 200 16.23 -5.57 -17.58
CA GLU A 200 16.82 -4.46 -18.34
C GLU A 200 15.80 -3.84 -19.31
N GLN A 201 14.97 -4.66 -19.93
CA GLN A 201 13.86 -4.21 -20.77
C GLN A 201 12.82 -3.45 -19.95
N ILE A 202 12.54 -3.88 -18.72
CA ILE A 202 11.64 -3.18 -17.80
C ILE A 202 12.22 -1.81 -17.43
N ASP A 203 13.50 -1.75 -17.07
CA ASP A 203 14.15 -0.47 -16.76
C ASP A 203 14.15 0.48 -17.97
N ARG A 204 14.45 -0.04 -19.17
CA ARG A 204 14.36 0.73 -20.42
C ARG A 204 12.94 1.24 -20.67
N LEU A 205 11.92 0.41 -20.45
CA LEU A 205 10.52 0.80 -20.62
C LEU A 205 10.15 1.94 -19.66
N PHE A 206 10.43 1.80 -18.37
CA PHE A 206 10.13 2.84 -17.38
C PHE A 206 10.94 4.11 -17.59
N THR A 207 12.20 3.98 -18.03
CA THR A 207 13.03 5.12 -18.42
C THR A 207 12.46 5.85 -19.63
N GLN A 208 11.99 5.12 -20.66
CA GLN A 208 11.37 5.73 -21.83
C GLN A 208 10.09 6.47 -21.46
N VAL A 209 9.23 5.84 -20.65
CA VAL A 209 8.00 6.45 -20.12
C VAL A 209 8.29 7.75 -19.38
N TYR A 210 9.32 7.76 -18.53
CA TYR A 210 9.75 8.97 -17.85
C TYR A 210 10.23 10.04 -18.83
N LYS A 211 11.10 9.70 -19.79
CA LYS A 211 11.62 10.65 -20.78
C LYS A 211 10.51 11.26 -21.64
N ASP A 212 9.52 10.46 -22.03
CA ASP A 212 8.39 10.92 -22.81
C ASP A 212 7.52 11.92 -22.01
N ASP A 213 7.35 11.67 -20.72
CA ASP A 213 6.64 12.58 -19.82
C ASP A 213 7.40 13.90 -19.63
N VAL A 214 8.72 13.83 -19.41
CA VAL A 214 9.62 14.98 -19.34
C VAL A 214 9.58 15.82 -20.62
N ALA A 215 9.66 15.18 -21.79
CA ALA A 215 9.61 15.88 -23.08
C ALA A 215 8.28 16.61 -23.30
N LYS A 216 7.19 16.12 -22.69
CA LYS A 216 5.85 16.66 -22.85
C LYS A 216 5.48 17.73 -21.81
N PHE A 217 5.98 17.60 -20.58
CA PHE A 217 5.55 18.41 -19.44
C PHE A 217 6.69 19.16 -18.72
N GLY A 218 7.93 19.08 -19.23
CA GLY A 218 9.11 19.74 -18.68
C GLY A 218 9.93 18.86 -17.74
N ASP A 219 11.18 19.25 -17.50
CA ASP A 219 12.13 18.49 -16.67
C ASP A 219 11.84 18.69 -15.16
N PRO A 220 11.61 17.61 -14.40
CA PRO A 220 11.57 17.60 -12.95
C PRO A 220 12.74 18.32 -12.25
N SER A 221 13.92 18.30 -12.86
CA SER A 221 15.18 18.82 -12.32
C SER A 221 15.20 20.34 -12.23
N GLU A 222 14.28 21.02 -12.94
CA GLU A 222 14.08 22.47 -12.84
C GLU A 222 13.40 22.85 -11.51
N ILE A 223 12.76 21.89 -10.83
CA ILE A 223 12.15 22.08 -9.52
C ILE A 223 13.17 21.61 -8.48
N GLU A 224 13.52 22.48 -7.52
CA GLU A 224 14.60 22.40 -6.51
C GLU A 224 14.70 21.11 -5.66
N SER A 225 13.90 20.08 -5.90
CA SER A 225 14.00 18.78 -5.23
C SER A 225 15.25 18.02 -5.70
N GLN A 226 16.27 17.96 -4.84
CA GLN A 226 17.44 17.10 -5.03
C GLN A 226 17.00 15.63 -5.08
N ILE A 227 17.14 15.01 -6.25
CA ILE A 227 16.93 13.57 -6.43
C ILE A 227 17.94 12.83 -5.53
N VAL A 228 17.43 11.90 -4.72
CA VAL A 228 18.25 11.09 -3.83
C VAL A 228 18.62 9.77 -4.52
N GLU A 229 19.90 9.42 -4.47
CA GLU A 229 20.40 8.13 -4.96
C GLU A 229 19.88 6.97 -4.11
N PRO A 230 19.56 5.80 -4.70
CA PRO A 230 19.03 4.64 -3.96
C PRO A 230 19.91 4.20 -2.78
N ALA A 231 21.24 4.29 -2.93
CA ALA A 231 22.20 3.93 -1.89
C ALA A 231 22.15 4.86 -0.67
N ALA A 232 21.67 6.09 -0.84
CA ALA A 232 21.52 7.08 0.22
C ALA A 232 20.16 7.01 0.94
N LEU A 233 19.29 6.06 0.56
CA LEU A 233 17.98 5.89 1.19
C LEU A 233 18.12 5.46 2.66
N PRO A 234 17.28 5.98 3.57
CA PRO A 234 17.19 5.48 4.94
C PRO A 234 16.94 3.97 4.97
N GLY A 235 17.61 3.26 5.89
CA GLY A 235 17.55 1.79 5.97
C GLY A 235 16.12 1.24 6.11
N TRP A 236 15.22 1.96 6.80
CA TRP A 236 13.81 1.55 6.92
C TRP A 236 13.06 1.57 5.58
N ILE A 237 13.42 2.49 4.66
CA ILE A 237 12.85 2.54 3.31
C ILE A 237 13.39 1.40 2.47
N GLN A 238 14.68 1.07 2.60
CA GLN A 238 15.28 -0.08 1.90
C GLN A 238 14.57 -1.38 2.29
N VAL A 239 14.28 -1.59 3.58
CA VAL A 239 13.50 -2.74 4.04
C VAL A 239 12.09 -2.73 3.44
N ILE A 240 11.39 -1.60 3.44
CA ILE A 240 10.07 -1.51 2.81
C ILE A 240 10.12 -1.85 1.31
N ASN A 241 11.11 -1.34 0.58
CA ASN A 241 11.29 -1.63 -0.84
C ASN A 241 11.52 -3.13 -1.07
N GLN A 242 12.29 -3.80 -0.21
CA GLN A 242 12.49 -5.25 -0.28
C GLN A 242 11.17 -6.03 -0.08
N TYR A 243 10.33 -5.61 0.87
CA TYR A 243 9.01 -6.24 1.07
C TYR A 243 8.03 -5.93 -0.07
N ALA A 244 8.17 -4.77 -0.73
CA ALA A 244 7.33 -4.35 -1.85
C ALA A 244 7.46 -5.26 -3.09
N THR A 245 8.64 -5.85 -3.32
CA THR A 245 8.84 -6.82 -4.42
C THR A 245 8.10 -8.13 -4.20
N SER A 246 7.78 -8.45 -2.93
CA SER A 246 7.17 -9.71 -2.51
C SER A 246 5.65 -9.65 -2.47
N VAL A 247 5.04 -8.56 -2.96
CA VAL A 247 3.59 -8.43 -2.98
C VAL A 247 3.00 -9.37 -4.03
N VAL A 248 1.99 -10.16 -3.62
CA VAL A 248 1.28 -11.05 -4.53
C VAL A 248 -0.03 -10.39 -4.92
N SER A 249 -0.26 -10.23 -6.23
CA SER A 249 -1.46 -9.57 -6.73
C SER A 249 -2.73 -10.38 -6.44
N GLN A 250 -3.83 -9.67 -6.20
CA GLN A 250 -5.13 -10.31 -6.09
C GLN A 250 -5.67 -10.64 -7.48
N LYS A 251 -5.87 -11.93 -7.79
CA LYS A 251 -6.55 -12.34 -9.03
C LYS A 251 -7.91 -11.66 -9.15
N SER A 252 -8.22 -11.08 -10.32
CA SER A 252 -9.57 -10.56 -10.57
C SER A 252 -10.55 -11.73 -10.50
N ARG A 253 -11.63 -11.57 -9.71
CA ARG A 253 -12.74 -12.53 -9.75
C ARG A 253 -13.40 -12.35 -11.12
N SER A 254 -13.11 -13.25 -12.05
CA SER A 254 -13.82 -13.31 -13.33
C SER A 254 -15.29 -13.58 -13.02
N ASN A 255 -16.12 -12.54 -13.13
CA ASN A 255 -17.57 -12.70 -13.12
C ASN A 255 -17.96 -13.42 -14.42
N LYS A 256 -17.92 -14.76 -14.43
CA LYS A 256 -18.66 -15.57 -15.40
C LYS A 256 -20.15 -15.35 -15.14
N ARG A 257 -20.71 -14.26 -15.66
CA ARG A 257 -22.16 -14.18 -15.88
C ARG A 257 -22.49 -15.25 -16.91
N LYS A 258 -23.08 -16.36 -16.46
CA LYS A 258 -23.79 -17.29 -17.34
C LYS A 258 -24.93 -16.48 -17.95
N LEU A 259 -24.81 -16.12 -19.24
CA LEU A 259 -25.97 -15.76 -20.04
C LEU A 259 -26.87 -17.00 -20.04
N ALA A 260 -28.06 -16.87 -19.46
CA ALA A 260 -29.10 -17.87 -19.61
C ALA A 260 -29.46 -17.91 -21.11
N PRO A 261 -29.61 -19.10 -21.71
CA PRO A 261 -30.19 -19.20 -23.04
C PRO A 261 -31.66 -18.74 -22.95
N GLU A 262 -32.03 -17.80 -23.81
CA GLU A 262 -33.42 -17.49 -24.14
C GLU A 262 -34.05 -18.64 -24.93
#